data_AF-A0AAP6CZW5-F1
#
_entry.id   AF-A0AAP6CZW5-F1
#
_cell.length_a   1.000
_cell.length_b   1.000
_cell.length_c   1.000
_cell.angle_alpha   90.00
_cell.angle_beta   90.00
_cell.angle_gamma   90.00
#
_symmetry.space_group_name_H-M   'P 1'
#
loop_
_entity.id
_entity.type
_entity.pdbx_description
1 polymer ?
#
loop_
_entity_poly.entity_id
_entity_poly.type
_entity_poly.pdbx_seq_one_letter_code
_entity_poly.pdbx_strand_id
1 'polypeptide(L)' 'MLLKKLTKSDLDILNSMKNVVDGIARMYGEHTEVVLHSLDAEAPEIIKIANGHVTERSEGAPITNLARMKLREGKDVS' A
#
# COMPACT_ATOMS: atom_id res chain seq x y z
N MET A 1 -9.76 -13.49 2.69
CA MET A 1 -9.29 -12.93 3.98
C MET A 1 -10.19 -11.77 4.41
N LEU A 2 -10.76 -11.81 5.62
CA LEU A 2 -11.35 -10.60 6.22
C LEU A 2 -10.22 -9.67 6.67
N LEU A 3 -10.42 -8.35 6.55
CA LEU A 3 -9.48 -7.35 7.10
C LEU A 3 -9.34 -7.58 8.61
N LYS A 4 -8.11 -7.54 9.09
CA LYS A 4 -7.79 -7.64 10.52
C LYS A 4 -7.06 -6.37 10.94
N LYS A 5 -7.26 -5.99 12.20
CA LYS A 5 -6.45 -4.95 12.83
C LYS A 5 -5.01 -5.42 12.87
N LEU A 6 -4.07 -4.61 12.38
CA LEU A 6 -2.66 -4.96 12.40
C LEU A 6 -2.09 -4.72 13.80
N THR A 7 -1.15 -5.57 14.19
CA THR A 7 -0.41 -5.39 15.44
C THR A 7 0.71 -4.38 15.25
N LYS A 8 1.31 -3.94 16.37
CA LYS A 8 2.49 -3.08 16.32
C LYS A 8 3.65 -3.71 15.53
N SER A 9 3.87 -5.02 15.69
CA SER A 9 4.90 -5.74 14.95
C SER A 9 4.63 -5.75 13.44
N ASP A 10 3.37 -5.90 13.02
CA ASP A 10 3.00 -5.86 11.61
C ASP A 10 3.27 -4.47 11.01
N LEU A 11 2.94 -3.42 11.75
CA LEU A 11 3.23 -2.04 11.34
C LEU A 11 4.73 -1.75 11.27
N ASP A 12 5.53 -2.31 12.18
CA ASP A 12 6.98 -2.15 12.16
C ASP A 12 7.60 -2.86 10.94
N ILE A 13 7.08 -4.03 10.56
CA ILE A 13 7.45 -4.72 9.31
C ILE A 13 7.10 -3.84 8.10
N LEU A 14 5.88 -3.32 8.04
CA LEU A 14 5.46 -2.43 6.95
C LEU A 14 6.33 -1.17 6.86
N ASN A 15 6.70 -0.57 7.99
CA ASN A 15 7.60 0.58 8.02
C ASN A 15 9.01 0.23 7.47
N SER A 16 9.52 -0.97 7.75
CA SER A 16 10.80 -1.42 7.19
C SER A 16 10.76 -1.57 5.65
N MET A 17 9.58 -1.85 5.08
CA MET A 17 9.36 -1.98 3.64
C MET A 17 9.35 -0.65 2.88
N LYS A 18 9.33 0.50 3.56
CA LYS A 18 9.41 1.81 2.90
C LYS A 18 10.70 1.95 2.07
N ASN A 19 11.82 1.39 2.55
CA ASN A 19 13.09 1.39 1.81
C ASN A 19 13.03 0.54 0.54
N VAL A 20 12.24 -0.54 0.55
CA VAL A 20 12.02 -1.40 -0.62
C VAL A 20 11.26 -0.63 -1.70
N VAL A 21 10.23 0.15 -1.31
CA VAL A 21 9.50 1.03 -2.23
C VAL A 21 10.44 1.99 -2.95
N ASP A 22 11.30 2.68 -2.19
CA ASP A 22 12.28 3.61 -2.76
C ASP A 22 13.28 2.90 -3.68
N GLY A 23 13.73 1.69 -3.31
CA GLY A 23 14.62 0.87 -4.12
C GLY A 23 14.02 0.45 -5.47
N ILE A 24 12.78 -0.06 -5.45
CA ILE A 24 12.05 -0.46 -6.67
C ILE A 24 11.82 0.76 -7.57
N ALA A 25 11.39 1.89 -6.99
CA ALA A 25 11.15 3.11 -7.76
C ALA A 25 12.43 3.63 -8.44
N ARG A 26 13.58 3.58 -7.74
CA ARG A 26 14.88 3.95 -8.34
C ARG A 26 15.31 3.00 -9.45
N MET A 27 14.98 1.71 -9.35
CA MET A 27 15.31 0.71 -10.36
C MET A 27 14.54 0.93 -11.66
N TYR A 28 13.25 1.28 -11.59
CA TYR A 28 12.40 1.49 -12.77
C TYR A 28 12.39 2.94 -13.28
N GLY A 29 12.79 3.92 -12.47
CA GLY A 29 12.77 5.34 -12.82
C GLY A 29 11.47 6.05 -12.49
N GLU A 30 11.39 7.33 -12.82
CA GLU A 30 10.33 8.24 -12.34
C GLU A 30 8.94 7.95 -12.90
N HIS A 31 8.83 7.25 -14.03
CA HIS A 31 7.54 6.96 -14.68
C HIS A 31 6.81 5.72 -14.12
N THR A 32 7.37 5.07 -13.10
CA THR A 32 6.77 3.89 -12.46
C THR A 32 6.37 4.22 -11.03
N GLU A 33 5.05 4.23 -10.77
CA GLU A 33 4.53 4.38 -9.41
C GLU A 33 4.74 3.09 -8.60
N VAL A 34 5.27 3.23 -7.39
CA VAL A 34 5.42 2.12 -6.44
C VAL A 34 4.72 2.50 -5.15
N VAL A 35 3.84 1.61 -4.68
CA VAL A 35 2.89 1.92 -3.61
C VAL A 35 2.91 0.82 -2.57
N LEU A 36 3.05 1.22 -1.31
CA LEU A 36 2.87 0.34 -0.17
C LEU A 36 1.57 0.68 0.53
N HIS A 37 0.68 -0.30 0.57
CA HIS A 37 -0.63 -0.21 1.23
C HIS A 37 -0.57 -0.86 2.61
N SER A 38 -1.17 -0.21 3.60
CA SER A 38 -1.63 -0.87 4.82
C SER A 38 -3.01 -1.47 4.54
N LEU A 39 -3.19 -2.73 4.91
CA LEU A 39 -4.49 -3.41 4.89
C LEU A 39 -5.07 -3.54 6.32
N ASP A 40 -4.71 -2.61 7.21
CA ASP A 40 -5.31 -2.54 8.54
C ASP A 40 -6.83 -2.30 8.41
N ALA A 41 -7.61 -3.10 9.12
CA ALA A 41 -9.06 -2.95 9.18
C ALA A 41 -9.52 -1.56 9.65
N GLU A 42 -8.74 -0.88 10.49
CA GLU A 42 -9.07 0.45 11.01
C GLU A 42 -8.66 1.58 10.06
N ALA A 43 -7.57 1.40 9.29
CA ALA A 43 -7.02 2.40 8.39
C ALA A 43 -6.39 1.76 7.13
N PRO A 44 -7.22 1.32 6.15
CA PRO A 44 -6.73 0.76 4.90
C PRO A 44 -6.34 1.87 3.91
N GLU A 45 -5.06 2.24 3.92
CA GLU A 45 -4.54 3.41 3.20
C GLU A 45 -3.12 3.19 2.64
N ILE A 46 -2.64 4.16 1.84
CA ILE A 46 -1.24 4.22 1.40
C ILE A 46 -0.35 4.69 2.53
N ILE A 47 0.65 3.90 2.92
CA ILE A 47 1.62 4.27 3.98
C ILE A 47 2.98 4.72 3.43
N LYS A 48 3.23 4.49 2.15
CA LYS A 48 4.37 4.99 1.39
C LYS A 48 4.07 4.93 -0.10
N ILE A 49 4.43 5.99 -0.81
CA ILE A 49 4.35 6.06 -2.27
C ILE A 49 5.62 6.68 -2.84
N ALA A 50 6.11 6.13 -3.94
CA ALA A 50 7.13 6.70 -4.78
C ALA A 50 6.54 6.96 -6.17
N ASN A 51 6.91 8.09 -6.78
CA ASN A 51 6.40 8.54 -8.07
C ASN A 51 4.87 8.69 -8.14
N GLY A 52 4.24 9.14 -7.04
CA GLY A 52 2.79 9.33 -6.97
C GLY A 52 2.20 10.35 -7.95
N HIS A 53 3.04 11.13 -8.64
CA HIS A 53 2.63 12.02 -9.73
C HIS A 53 2.07 11.26 -10.95
N VAL A 54 2.37 9.97 -11.10
CA VAL A 54 1.86 9.14 -12.21
C VAL A 54 0.35 8.94 -12.12
N THR A 55 -0.19 8.81 -10.89
CA THR A 55 -1.65 8.65 -10.67
C THR A 55 -2.26 9.78 -9.83
N GLU A 56 -1.48 10.84 -9.55
CA GLU A 56 -1.85 11.96 -8.67
C GLU A 56 -2.27 11.53 -7.25
N ARG A 57 -1.65 10.47 -6.72
CA ARG A 57 -1.91 9.97 -5.37
C ARG A 57 -0.79 10.28 -4.39
N SER A 58 -1.12 10.26 -3.11
CA SER A 58 -0.22 10.56 -2.00
C SER A 58 -0.45 9.62 -0.82
N GLU A 59 0.46 9.63 0.17
CA GLU A 59 0.29 8.90 1.43
C GLU A 59 -1.02 9.32 2.12
N GLY A 60 -1.70 8.36 2.76
CA GLY A 60 -3.03 8.54 3.34
C GLY A 60 -4.19 8.42 2.34
N ALA A 61 -3.94 8.36 1.03
CA ALA A 61 -5.00 8.08 0.07
C ALA A 61 -5.58 6.67 0.31
N PRO A 62 -6.91 6.50 0.21
CA PRO A 62 -7.55 5.21 0.45
C PRO A 62 -7.11 4.18 -0.59
N ILE A 63 -7.12 2.91 -0.19
CA ILE A 63 -6.96 1.82 -1.16
C ILE A 63 -8.06 1.90 -2.24
N THR A 64 -7.73 1.52 -3.47
CA THR A 64 -8.69 1.57 -4.58
C THR A 64 -9.97 0.80 -4.26
N ASN A 65 -11.12 1.31 -4.70
CA ASN A 65 -12.43 0.68 -4.45
C ASN A 65 -12.45 -0.80 -4.87
N LEU A 66 -11.78 -1.14 -5.97
CA LEU A 66 -11.65 -2.51 -6.47
C LEU A 66 -10.91 -3.43 -5.48
N ALA A 67 -9.75 -2.98 -4.96
CA ALA A 67 -9.01 -3.75 -3.97
C ALA A 67 -9.82 -3.86 -2.66
N ARG A 68 -10.52 -2.79 -2.24
CA ARG A 68 -11.41 -2.81 -1.08
C ARG A 68 -12.55 -3.84 -1.22
N MET A 69 -13.12 -3.98 -2.42
CA MET A 69 -14.16 -4.97 -2.72
C MET A 69 -13.60 -6.39 -2.70
N LYS A 70 -12.48 -6.65 -3.39
CA LYS A 70 -11.82 -7.96 -3.42
C LYS A 70 -11.44 -8.45 -2.02
N LEU A 71 -10.93 -7.57 -1.16
CA LEU A 71 -10.60 -7.88 0.24
C LEU A 71 -11.85 -8.25 1.05
N ARG A 72 -12.98 -7.56 0.87
CA ARG A 72 -14.24 -7.91 1.56
C ARG A 72 -14.79 -9.27 1.13
N GLU A 73 -14.63 -9.61 -0.15
CA GLU A 73 -15.03 -10.91 -0.70
C GLU A 73 -14.04 -12.03 -0.37
N GLY A 74 -12.93 -11.69 0.29
CA GLY A 74 -11.88 -12.60 0.65
C GLY A 74 -11.09 -13.15 -0.54
N LYS A 75 -11.19 -12.51 -1.70
CA LYS A 75 -10.48 -12.84 -2.93
C LYS A 75 -9.11 -12.18 -2.95
N ASP A 76 -8.18 -12.81 -3.65
CA ASP A 76 -6.84 -12.27 -3.85
C ASP A 76 -6.90 -10.92 -4.57
N VAL A 77 -6.07 -9.98 -4.13
CA VAL A 77 -5.93 -8.64 -4.72
C VAL A 77 -4.85 -8.58 -5.80
N SER A 78 -4.01 -9.63 -5.90
CA SER A 78 -3.06 -9.83 -7.00
C SER A 78 -3.72 -10.26 -8.31
#